data_AF-A0AAD7H4V6-F1
#
_entry.id   AF-A0AAD7H4V6-F1
#
_cell.length_a   1.000
_cell.length_b   1.000
_cell.length_c   1.000
_cell.angle_alpha   90.00
_cell.angle_beta   90.00
_cell.angle_gamma   90.00
#
_symmetry.space_group_name_H-M   'P 1'
#
loop_
_entity.id
_entity.type
_entity.pdbx_description
1 polymer ?
#
loop_
_entity_poly.entity_id
_entity_poly.type
_entity_poly.pdbx_seq_one_letter_code
_entity_poly.pdbx_strand_id
1 'polypeptide(L)'
;TKVYQKALNAYLYIPWRSCHSLDSKRAWVKGELIRYVRLCSSEVDFLQIRTDFVKRLRDRGYPGRWLRAVFEEIRYKVERPHALKSAESKNSDDDCDLHVLKLTHNPTWEGIDLQPCWRELDGAWNELGAGYPKFKFLASFKKPASLGDRLNVVNRDTLEAYHRRLAENV
;
A
#
# COMPACT_ATOMS: atom_id res chain seq x y z
N THR A 1 -22.20 17.44 -7.06
CA THR A 1 -22.07 16.10 -7.65
C THR A 1 -22.27 15.06 -6.57
N LYS A 2 -23.07 14.03 -6.86
CA LYS A 2 -23.36 12.87 -5.99
C LYS A 2 -22.55 11.67 -6.46
N VAL A 3 -22.19 10.76 -5.55
CA VAL A 3 -21.50 9.52 -5.89
C VAL A 3 -22.40 8.65 -6.77
N TYR A 4 -21.96 8.39 -8.00
CA TYR A 4 -22.64 7.46 -8.89
C TYR A 4 -22.52 6.03 -8.38
N GLN A 5 -23.63 5.28 -8.41
CA GLN A 5 -23.71 3.88 -8.00
C GLN A 5 -24.35 3.06 -9.10
N LYS A 6 -23.64 2.02 -9.57
CA LYS A 6 -24.21 1.05 -10.51
C LYS A 6 -25.33 0.27 -9.83
N ALA A 7 -26.46 0.11 -10.50
CA ALA A 7 -27.61 -0.63 -9.99
C ALA A 7 -27.26 -2.10 -9.65
N LEU A 8 -26.38 -2.73 -10.44
CA LEU A 8 -25.94 -4.12 -10.24
C LEU A 8 -24.73 -4.26 -9.29
N ASN A 9 -24.40 -3.23 -8.51
CA ASN A 9 -23.26 -3.32 -7.60
C ASN A 9 -23.59 -4.24 -6.41
N ALA A 10 -22.85 -5.35 -6.27
CA ALA A 10 -23.00 -6.31 -5.18
C ALA A 10 -22.35 -5.86 -3.86
N TYR A 11 -21.62 -4.74 -3.86
CA TYR A 11 -20.96 -4.15 -2.68
C TYR A 11 -20.17 -5.19 -1.87
N LEU A 12 -19.19 -5.83 -2.52
CA LEU A 12 -18.33 -6.88 -1.98
C LEU A 12 -17.33 -6.39 -0.92
N TYR A 13 -17.84 -5.76 0.14
CA TYR A 13 -17.08 -5.26 1.26
C TYR A 13 -16.48 -6.38 2.11
N ILE A 14 -15.36 -6.09 2.76
CA ILE A 14 -14.67 -7.04 3.63
C ILE A 14 -15.63 -7.53 4.74
N PRO A 15 -15.94 -8.82 4.89
CA PRO A 15 -16.79 -9.29 5.99
C PRO A 15 -16.10 -9.09 7.35
N TRP A 16 -16.87 -8.80 8.40
CA TRP A 16 -16.30 -8.59 9.74
C TRP A 16 -15.49 -9.80 10.24
N ARG A 17 -16.01 -11.01 9.99
CA ARG A 17 -15.39 -12.29 10.39
C ARG A 17 -14.20 -12.73 9.52
N SER A 18 -13.78 -11.92 8.54
CA SER A 18 -12.59 -12.23 7.74
C SER A 18 -11.29 -12.09 8.55
N CYS A 19 -10.24 -12.80 8.15
CA CYS A 19 -8.93 -12.84 8.79
C CYS A 19 -8.08 -11.55 8.64
N HIS A 20 -8.67 -10.44 8.23
CA HIS A 20 -7.98 -9.15 8.18
C HIS A 20 -7.80 -8.58 9.59
N SER A 21 -6.69 -7.90 9.85
CA SER A 21 -6.49 -7.17 11.10
C SER A 21 -7.54 -6.05 11.28
N LEU A 22 -7.75 -5.62 12.52
CA LEU A 22 -8.65 -4.50 12.80
C LEU A 22 -8.16 -3.20 12.14
N ASP A 23 -6.84 -3.01 12.07
CA ASP A 23 -6.23 -1.84 11.41
C ASP A 23 -6.47 -1.86 9.91
N SER A 24 -6.34 -3.01 9.24
CA SER A 24 -6.67 -3.13 7.82
C SER A 24 -8.14 -2.81 7.55
N LYS A 25 -9.06 -3.32 8.39
CA LYS A 25 -10.49 -3.02 8.27
C LYS A 25 -10.77 -1.53 8.50
N ARG A 26 -10.13 -0.92 9.50
CA ARG A 26 -10.26 0.52 9.81
C ARG A 26 -9.74 1.39 8.66
N ALA A 27 -8.53 1.10 8.18
CA ALA A 27 -7.91 1.83 7.08
C ALA A 27 -8.75 1.76 5.79
N TRP A 28 -9.29 0.58 5.48
CA TRP A 28 -10.18 0.40 4.34
C TRP A 28 -11.47 1.22 4.47
N VAL A 29 -12.17 1.17 5.62
CA VAL A 29 -13.39 1.97 5.85
C VAL A 29 -13.09 3.46 5.74
N LYS A 30 -12.00 3.93 6.35
CA LYS A 30 -11.57 5.34 6.26
C LYS A 30 -11.28 5.77 4.83
N GLY A 31 -10.54 4.96 4.09
CA GLY A 31 -10.21 5.26 2.69
C GLY A 31 -11.46 5.43 1.84
N GLU A 32 -12.47 4.58 2.05
CA GLU A 32 -13.75 4.68 1.36
C GLU A 32 -14.55 5.92 1.76
N LEU A 33 -14.53 6.30 3.04
CA LEU A 33 -15.14 7.56 3.49
C LEU A 33 -14.47 8.79 2.86
N ILE A 34 -13.14 8.82 2.81
CA ILE A 34 -12.39 9.90 2.14
C ILE A 34 -12.71 9.92 0.64
N ARG A 35 -12.86 8.76 0.00
CA ARG A 35 -13.31 8.66 -1.39
C ARG A 35 -14.68 9.32 -1.59
N TYR A 36 -15.63 9.09 -0.68
CA TYR A 36 -16.93 9.77 -0.74
C TYR A 36 -16.81 11.29 -0.53
N VAL A 37 -15.96 11.75 0.40
CA VAL A 37 -15.68 13.18 0.60
C VAL A 37 -15.18 13.85 -0.69
N ARG A 38 -14.30 13.17 -1.44
CA ARG A 38 -13.77 13.66 -2.72
C ARG A 38 -14.84 13.76 -3.81
N LEU A 39 -15.68 12.73 -3.93
CA LEU A 39 -16.66 12.62 -5.02
C LEU A 39 -17.92 13.44 -4.79
N CYS A 40 -18.35 13.60 -3.54
CA CYS A 40 -19.48 14.45 -3.21
C CYS A 40 -19.06 15.92 -3.30
N SER A 41 -19.87 16.78 -3.91
CA SER A 41 -19.62 18.23 -3.86
C SER A 41 -20.31 18.92 -2.69
N SER A 42 -21.39 18.33 -2.19
CA SER A 42 -22.15 18.82 -1.04
C SER A 42 -22.00 17.89 0.16
N GLU A 43 -22.09 18.47 1.37
CA GLU A 43 -22.11 17.70 2.62
C GLU A 43 -23.35 16.81 2.72
N VAL A 44 -24.49 17.27 2.17
CA VAL A 44 -25.76 16.52 2.17
C VAL A 44 -25.62 15.22 1.39
N ASP A 45 -25.04 15.27 0.18
CA ASP A 45 -24.80 14.08 -0.64
C ASP A 45 -23.85 13.10 0.08
N PHE A 46 -22.83 13.64 0.76
CA PHE A 46 -21.90 12.85 1.55
C PHE A 46 -22.59 12.14 2.72
N LEU A 47 -23.47 12.83 3.44
CA LEU A 47 -24.21 12.25 4.56
C LEU A 47 -25.17 11.15 4.10
N GLN A 48 -25.77 11.29 2.92
CA GLN A 48 -26.64 10.27 2.34
C GLN A 48 -25.84 8.99 2.02
N ILE A 49 -24.74 9.10 1.27
CA ILE A 49 -23.91 7.94 0.94
C ILE A 49 -23.24 7.33 2.17
N ARG A 50 -22.87 8.15 3.16
CA ARG A 50 -22.34 7.71 4.46
C ARG A 50 -23.35 6.82 5.19
N THR A 51 -24.62 7.20 5.18
CA THR A 51 -25.71 6.44 5.81
C THR A 51 -25.90 5.08 5.12
N ASP A 52 -25.94 5.07 3.79
CA ASP A 52 -26.03 3.83 3.01
C ASP A 52 -24.84 2.91 3.26
N PHE A 53 -23.63 3.49 3.39
CA PHE A 53 -22.43 2.73 3.67
C PHE A 53 -22.47 2.07 5.05
N VAL A 54 -22.91 2.78 6.10
CA VAL A 54 -23.10 2.20 7.44
C VAL A 54 -24.06 1.01 7.37
N LYS A 55 -25.18 1.14 6.66
CA LYS A 55 -26.16 0.05 6.52
C LYS A 55 -25.52 -1.19 5.91
N ARG A 56 -24.82 -1.04 4.79
CA ARG A 56 -24.15 -2.16 4.10
C ARG A 56 -23.05 -2.80 4.96
N LEU A 57 -22.32 -2.02 5.75
CA LEU A 57 -21.32 -2.57 6.68
C LEU A 57 -21.98 -3.35 7.82
N ARG A 58 -23.13 -2.89 8.33
CA ARG A 58 -23.91 -3.66 9.31
C ARG A 58 -24.40 -4.99 8.71
N ASP A 59 -24.83 -4.99 7.46
CA ASP A 59 -25.23 -6.21 6.74
C ASP A 59 -24.05 -7.19 6.57
N ARG A 60 -22.80 -6.69 6.55
CA ARG A 60 -21.55 -7.47 6.55
C ARG A 60 -21.06 -7.87 7.95
N GLY A 61 -21.84 -7.59 8.99
CA GLY A 61 -21.59 -8.01 10.36
C GLY A 61 -20.68 -7.09 11.18
N TYR A 62 -20.42 -5.85 10.74
CA TYR A 62 -19.59 -4.93 11.51
C TYR A 62 -20.29 -4.47 12.81
N PRO A 63 -19.58 -4.47 13.97
CA PRO A 63 -20.15 -4.00 15.23
C PRO A 63 -20.48 -2.51 15.20
N GLY A 64 -21.67 -2.14 15.65
CA GLY A 64 -22.14 -0.74 15.64
C GLY A 64 -21.26 0.21 16.48
N ARG A 65 -20.74 -0.25 17.63
CA ARG A 65 -19.82 0.54 18.46
C ARG A 65 -18.51 0.84 17.72
N TRP A 66 -17.97 -0.16 17.01
CA TRP A 66 -16.75 -0.02 16.22
C TRP A 66 -16.97 0.93 15.04
N LEU A 67 -18.08 0.79 14.31
CA LEU A 67 -18.42 1.69 13.20
C LEU A 67 -18.55 3.14 13.66
N ARG A 68 -19.21 3.38 14.80
CA ARG A 68 -19.35 4.73 15.36
C ARG A 68 -17.99 5.38 15.58
N ALA A 69 -17.08 4.68 16.26
CA ALA A 69 -15.73 5.16 16.53
C ALA A 69 -15.00 5.53 15.23
N VAL A 70 -15.02 4.67 14.21
CA VAL A 70 -14.31 4.92 12.93
C VAL A 70 -14.94 6.06 12.12
N PHE A 71 -16.27 6.17 12.11
CA PHE A 71 -16.98 7.19 11.33
C PHE A 71 -16.93 8.58 11.99
N GLU A 72 -16.70 8.67 13.30
CA GLU A 72 -16.49 9.94 14.00
C GLU A 72 -15.14 10.59 13.65
N GLU A 73 -14.17 9.80 13.18
CA GLU A 73 -12.86 10.28 12.75
C GLU A 73 -12.92 11.11 11.46
N ILE A 74 -13.94 10.90 10.63
CA ILE A 74 -14.06 11.55 9.31
C ILE A 74 -15.18 12.59 9.33
N ARG A 75 -14.80 13.86 9.20
CA ARG A 75 -15.72 15.00 9.15
C ARG A 75 -15.60 15.71 7.80
N TYR A 76 -16.69 15.83 7.06
CA TYR A 76 -16.69 16.35 5.68
C TYR A 76 -16.00 17.71 5.55
N LYS A 77 -16.34 18.68 6.41
CA LYS A 77 -15.79 20.04 6.37
C LYS A 77 -14.28 20.09 6.61
N VAL A 78 -13.76 19.18 7.44
CA VAL A 78 -12.33 19.09 7.76
C VAL A 78 -11.60 18.39 6.62
N GLU A 79 -12.12 17.25 6.17
CA GLU A 79 -11.44 16.37 5.22
C GLU A 79 -11.49 16.89 3.79
N ARG A 80 -12.55 17.61 3.38
CA ARG A 80 -12.74 18.03 1.99
C ARG A 80 -11.58 18.89 1.45
N PRO A 81 -11.13 19.95 2.14
CA PRO A 81 -9.95 20.71 1.70
C PRO A 81 -8.72 19.83 1.54
N HIS A 82 -8.44 18.93 2.49
CA HIS A 82 -7.28 18.04 2.42
C HIS A 82 -7.39 16.99 1.32
N ALA A 83 -8.59 16.46 1.10
CA ALA A 83 -8.84 15.40 0.14
C ALA A 83 -8.80 15.90 -1.31
N LEU A 84 -9.07 17.19 -1.54
CA LEU A 84 -9.03 17.84 -2.86
C LEU A 84 -7.70 18.51 -3.17
N LYS A 85 -6.84 18.75 -2.18
CA LYS A 85 -5.45 19.10 -2.46
C LYS A 85 -4.87 17.98 -3.31
N SER A 86 -4.53 18.29 -4.56
CA SER A 86 -3.54 17.49 -5.26
C SER A 86 -2.34 17.41 -4.33
N ALA A 87 -1.70 16.24 -4.24
CA ALA A 87 -0.35 16.23 -3.70
C ALA A 87 0.39 17.29 -4.50
N GLU A 88 0.69 18.43 -3.87
CA GLU A 88 1.60 19.41 -4.46
C GLU A 88 2.79 18.55 -4.84
N SER A 89 3.13 18.52 -6.13
CA SER A 89 4.45 18.05 -6.55
C SER A 89 5.37 18.83 -5.64
N LYS A 90 6.00 18.16 -4.67
CA LYS A 90 7.01 18.82 -3.86
C LYS A 90 7.92 19.48 -4.88
N ASN A 91 7.92 20.80 -4.92
CA ASN A 91 8.73 21.54 -5.89
C ASN A 91 10.13 20.94 -5.79
N SER A 92 10.63 20.51 -6.94
CA SER A 92 11.78 19.65 -7.17
C SER A 92 13.10 20.36 -6.88
N ASP A 93 13.22 20.93 -5.68
CA ASP A 93 14.47 21.42 -5.09
C ASP A 93 14.89 20.58 -3.88
N ASP A 94 14.03 19.65 -3.43
CA ASP A 94 14.37 18.65 -2.41
C ASP A 94 14.21 17.23 -2.95
N ASP A 95 14.79 17.01 -4.14
CA ASP A 95 14.85 15.71 -4.80
C ASP A 95 15.84 14.81 -4.05
N CYS A 96 15.40 14.28 -2.90
CA CYS A 96 16.05 13.12 -2.32
C CYS A 96 15.87 11.96 -3.30
N ASP A 97 16.93 11.57 -4.01
CA ASP A 97 16.94 10.32 -4.75
C ASP A 97 16.56 9.17 -3.80
N LEU A 98 15.41 8.53 -4.09
CA LEU A 98 14.96 7.36 -3.35
C LEU A 98 15.76 6.15 -3.82
N HIS A 99 16.73 5.74 -3.02
CA HIS A 99 17.52 4.54 -3.29
C HIS A 99 16.81 3.31 -2.75
N VAL A 100 16.34 2.47 -3.67
CA VAL A 100 15.67 1.22 -3.30
C VAL A 100 16.69 0.09 -3.23
N LEU A 101 16.98 -0.39 -2.02
CA LEU A 101 17.83 -1.55 -1.79
C LEU A 101 17.00 -2.83 -1.96
N LYS A 102 17.34 -3.64 -2.96
CA LYS A 102 16.69 -4.92 -3.21
C LYS A 102 17.37 -5.99 -2.35
N LEU A 103 16.73 -6.36 -1.24
CA LEU A 103 17.24 -7.33 -0.28
C LEU A 103 16.43 -8.62 -0.32
N THR A 104 17.02 -9.71 0.17
CA THR A 104 16.27 -10.94 0.46
C THR A 104 15.82 -10.92 1.90
N HIS A 105 14.56 -11.26 2.16
CA HIS A 105 14.02 -11.34 3.52
C HIS A 105 14.80 -12.38 4.34
N ASN A 106 15.31 -11.95 5.47
CA ASN A 106 15.95 -12.74 6.51
C ASN A 106 15.33 -12.31 7.85
N PRO A 107 14.83 -13.25 8.69
CA PRO A 107 14.28 -12.91 10.01
C PRO A 107 15.21 -12.07 10.89
N THR A 108 16.53 -12.14 10.66
CA THR A 108 17.50 -11.31 11.40
C THR A 108 17.30 -9.81 11.14
N TRP A 109 16.68 -9.40 10.02
CA TRP A 109 16.41 -7.99 9.74
C TRP A 109 15.47 -7.34 10.75
N GLU A 110 14.62 -8.10 11.44
CA GLU A 110 13.71 -7.56 12.45
C GLU A 110 14.44 -7.01 13.69
N GLY A 111 15.66 -7.48 13.94
CA GLY A 111 16.50 -7.03 15.06
C GLY A 111 17.61 -6.06 14.66
N ILE A 112 17.75 -5.72 13.37
CA ILE A 112 18.84 -4.88 12.89
C ILE A 112 18.34 -3.45 12.72
N ASP A 113 18.89 -2.54 13.53
CA ASP A 113 18.76 -1.11 13.28
C ASP A 113 19.80 -0.68 12.24
N LEU A 114 19.33 -0.25 11.08
CA LEU A 114 20.19 0.24 9.99
C LEU A 114 20.52 1.74 10.14
N GLN A 115 19.86 2.45 11.07
CA GLN A 115 20.09 3.87 11.26
C GLN A 115 21.56 4.23 11.54
N PRO A 116 22.31 3.49 12.38
CA PRO A 116 23.73 3.76 12.59
C PRO A 116 24.54 3.64 11.30
N CYS A 117 24.28 2.61 10.48
CA CYS A 117 24.95 2.42 9.20
C CYS A 117 24.72 3.60 8.25
N TRP A 118 23.49 4.14 8.21
CA TRP A 118 23.17 5.30 7.38
C TRP A 118 23.90 6.56 7.84
N ARG A 119 24.01 6.80 9.15
CA ARG A 119 24.73 7.96 9.69
C ARG A 119 26.22 7.93 9.37
N GLU A 120 26.86 6.76 9.48
CA GLU A 120 28.27 6.58 9.13
C GLU A 120 28.50 6.83 7.63
N LEU A 121 27.57 6.34 6.79
CA LEU A 121 27.62 6.53 5.35
C LEU A 121 27.46 8.00 4.96
N ASP A 122 26.56 8.73 5.64
CA ASP A 122 26.43 10.20 5.49
C ASP A 122 27.74 10.91 5.88
N GLY A 123 28.39 10.49 6.97
CA GLY A 123 29.69 11.02 7.43
C GLY A 123 30.79 10.84 6.38
N ALA A 124 30.97 9.61 5.88
CA ALA A 124 31.98 9.30 4.86
C ALA A 124 31.75 10.09 3.56
N TRP A 125 30.49 10.30 3.17
CA TRP A 125 30.14 11.06 1.96
C TRP A 125 30.51 12.55 2.09
N ASN A 126 30.34 13.12 3.28
CA ASN A 126 30.78 14.48 3.59
C ASN A 126 32.31 14.62 3.49
N GLU A 127 33.06 13.65 4.00
CA GLU A 127 34.52 13.65 3.94
C GLU A 127 35.07 13.59 2.51
N LEU A 128 34.36 12.89 1.61
CA LEU A 128 34.70 12.78 0.19
C LEU A 128 34.36 14.02 -0.64
N GLY A 129 33.76 15.07 -0.04
CA GLY A 129 33.44 16.32 -0.71
C GLY A 129 32.31 16.22 -1.73
N ALA A 130 31.55 15.12 -1.73
CA ALA A 130 30.45 14.88 -2.67
C ALA A 130 29.12 15.52 -2.22
N GLY A 131 29.16 16.42 -1.23
CA GLY A 131 28.00 17.13 -0.66
C GLY A 131 27.25 16.33 0.40
N TYR A 132 26.12 16.87 0.87
CA TYR A 132 25.14 16.15 1.68
C TYR A 132 24.10 15.51 0.76
N PRO A 133 24.32 14.28 0.29
CA PRO A 133 23.27 13.59 -0.41
C PRO A 133 22.12 13.35 0.56
N LYS A 134 20.97 13.89 0.22
CA LYS A 134 19.76 13.72 0.99
C LYS A 134 19.19 12.34 0.67
N PHE A 135 19.89 11.28 1.06
CA PHE A 135 19.52 9.91 0.68
C PHE A 135 18.28 9.45 1.44
N LYS A 136 17.31 8.91 0.70
CA LYS A 136 16.23 8.12 1.29
C LYS A 136 16.43 6.68 0.86
N PHE A 137 16.78 5.82 1.81
CA PHE A 137 16.89 4.39 1.54
C PHE A 137 15.56 3.70 1.82
N LEU A 138 15.09 2.91 0.85
CA LEU A 138 13.96 2.01 1.01
C LEU A 138 14.44 0.57 0.83
N ALA A 139 14.40 -0.23 1.89
CA ALA A 139 14.63 -1.66 1.79
C ALA A 139 13.40 -2.35 1.21
N SER A 140 13.56 -2.96 0.03
CA SER A 140 12.54 -3.77 -0.64
C SER A 140 12.94 -5.23 -0.51
N PHE A 141 12.17 -5.98 0.28
CA PHE A 141 12.46 -7.39 0.55
C PHE A 141 11.76 -8.31 -0.44
N LYS A 142 12.54 -9.20 -1.07
CA LYS A 142 12.05 -10.34 -1.82
C LYS A 142 11.99 -11.56 -0.91
N LYS A 143 11.03 -12.46 -1.13
CA LYS A 143 11.03 -13.78 -0.48
C LYS A 143 12.34 -14.54 -0.79
N PRO A 144 12.92 -15.28 0.17
CA PRO A 144 14.02 -16.19 -0.12
C PRO A 144 13.56 -17.26 -1.11
N ALA A 145 14.48 -17.70 -1.98
CA ALA A 145 14.20 -18.80 -2.90
C ALA A 145 14.07 -20.10 -2.11
N SER A 146 12.91 -20.73 -2.18
CA SER A 146 12.70 -22.06 -1.61
C SER A 146 13.48 -23.11 -2.42
N LEU A 147 13.69 -24.29 -1.83
CA LEU A 147 14.26 -25.43 -2.55
C LEU A 147 13.44 -25.76 -3.82
N GLY A 148 12.10 -25.71 -3.72
CA GLY A 148 11.20 -25.93 -4.85
C GLY A 148 11.37 -24.87 -5.95
N ASP A 149 11.51 -23.59 -5.60
CA ASP A 149 11.78 -22.53 -6.58
C ASP A 149 13.08 -22.82 -7.36
N ARG A 150 14.14 -23.28 -6.68
CA ARG A 150 15.41 -23.66 -7.32
C ARG A 150 15.26 -24.89 -8.21
N LEU A 151 14.56 -25.91 -7.75
CA LEU A 151 14.33 -27.14 -8.51
C LEU A 151 13.53 -26.87 -9.79
N ASN A 152 12.53 -26.00 -9.72
CA ASN A 152 11.74 -25.58 -10.88
C ASN A 152 12.58 -24.85 -11.94
N VAL A 153 13.54 -24.02 -11.51
CA VAL A 153 14.47 -23.36 -12.44
C VAL A 153 15.34 -24.40 -13.15
N VAL A 154 15.94 -25.33 -12.40
CA VAL A 154 16.74 -26.41 -12.98
C VAL A 154 15.91 -27.27 -13.94
N ASN A 155 14.69 -27.64 -13.56
CA ASN A 155 13.79 -28.42 -14.40
C ASN A 155 13.45 -27.68 -15.70
N ARG A 156 13.12 -26.38 -15.62
CA ARG A 156 12.88 -25.55 -16.80
C ARG A 156 14.09 -25.53 -17.72
N ASP A 157 15.27 -25.23 -17.19
CA ASP A 157 16.50 -25.13 -17.98
C ASP A 157 16.85 -26.49 -18.64
N THR A 158 16.61 -27.59 -17.93
CA THR A 158 16.77 -28.96 -18.44
C THR A 158 15.80 -29.25 -19.59
N LEU A 159 14.52 -28.86 -19.45
CA LEU A 159 13.51 -29.04 -20.49
C LEU A 159 13.81 -28.17 -21.72
N GLU A 160 14.22 -26.92 -21.53
CA GLU A 160 14.62 -26.03 -22.63
C GLU A 160 15.82 -26.58 -23.41
N ALA A 161 16.82 -27.13 -22.71
CA ALA A 161 17.96 -27.78 -23.33
C ALA A 161 17.54 -29.05 -24.11
N TYR A 162 16.62 -29.84 -23.56
CA TYR A 162 16.08 -31.01 -24.22
C TYR A 162 15.32 -30.64 -25.50
N HIS A 163 14.45 -29.63 -25.46
CA HIS A 163 13.71 -29.15 -26.62
C HIS A 163 14.62 -28.57 -27.71
N ARG A 164 15.68 -27.84 -27.34
CA ARG A 164 16.69 -27.36 -28.30
C ARG A 164 17.37 -28.53 -29.03
N ARG A 165 17.79 -29.56 -28.31
CA ARG A 165 18.40 -30.77 -28.92
C ARG A 165 17.44 -31.52 -29.83
N LEU A 166 16.15 -31.57 -29.49
CA LEU A 166 15.16 -32.17 -30.38
C LEU A 166 15.01 -31.37 -31.68
N ALA A 167 15.01 -30.03 -31.59
CA ALA A 167 14.90 -29.16 -32.75
C ALA A 167 16.15 -29.20 -33.66
N GLU A 168 17.33 -29.49 -33.13
CA GLU A 168 18.58 -29.66 -33.90
C GLU A 168 18.66 -31.01 -34.64
N ASN A 169 17.86 -32.00 -34.26
CA ASN A 169 17.84 -33.35 -34.84
C ASN A 169 16.69 -33.56 -35.87
N VAL A 170 15.97 -32.49 -36.24
CA VAL A 170 14.91 -32.45 -37.26
C VAL A 170 15.39 -31.60 -38.43
#